data_AF-A0A0H3V1I1-F1
#
_entry.id   AF-A0A0H3V1I1-F1
#
_cell.length_a   1.000
_cell.length_b   1.000
_cell.length_c   1.000
_cell.angle_alpha   90.00
_cell.angle_beta   90.00
_cell.angle_gamma   90.00
#
_symmetry.space_group_name_H-M   'P 1'
#
loop_
_entity.id
_entity.type
_entity.pdbx_description
1 polymer ?
#
loop_
_entity_poly.entity_id
_entity_poly.type
_entity_poly.pdbx_seq_one_letter_code
_entity_poly.pdbx_strand_id
1 'polypeptide(L)'
;MIVLIFVLFLALILVFVLYLVNFFLSLKLFDYTKNSSFESGFESIGKIHNSFSIHFFIIMLMFVIFDLEVVMLVGFLMGNFMFIINFFLILFFVLFGFYMEWYFGKLMWII
;
A
#
# COMPACT_ATOMS: atom_id res chain seq x y z
N MET A 1 -0.03 8.28 -27.40
CA MET A 1 -0.89 7.19 -26.86
C MET A 1 -0.51 5.81 -27.38
N ILE A 2 -0.33 5.61 -28.70
CA ILE A 2 0.05 4.29 -29.28
C ILE A 2 1.35 3.71 -28.70
N VAL A 3 2.39 4.53 -28.52
CA VAL A 3 3.66 4.09 -27.91
C VAL A 3 3.46 3.56 -26.49
N LEU A 4 2.59 4.20 -25.70
CA LEU A 4 2.33 3.83 -24.32
C LEU A 4 1.57 2.50 -24.23
N ILE A 5 0.63 2.28 -25.16
CA ILE A 5 -0.09 1.00 -25.31
C ILE A 5 0.89 -0.12 -25.73
N PHE A 6 1.81 0.17 -26.65
CA PHE A 6 2.80 -0.80 -27.10
C PHE A 6 3.76 -1.23 -25.98
N VAL A 7 4.25 -0.28 -25.18
CA VAL A 7 5.12 -0.57 -24.02
C VAL A 7 4.39 -1.44 -22.99
N LEU A 8 3.12 -1.13 -22.70
CA LEU A 8 2.32 -1.90 -21.73
C LEU A 8 2.06 -3.32 -22.22
N PHE A 9 1.74 -3.48 -23.50
CA PHE A 9 1.56 -4.79 -24.12
C PHE A 9 2.84 -5.64 -24.07
N LEU A 10 3.99 -5.04 -24.38
CA LEU A 10 5.29 -5.72 -24.35
C LEU A 10 5.66 -6.14 -22.91
N ALA A 11 5.41 -5.28 -21.92
CA ALA A 11 5.62 -5.60 -20.51
C ALA A 11 4.77 -6.80 -20.04
N LEU A 12 3.48 -6.82 -20.39
CA LEU A 12 2.59 -7.95 -20.04
C LEU A 12 3.03 -9.26 -20.69
N ILE A 13 3.41 -9.22 -21.97
CA ILE A 13 3.97 -10.38 -22.67
C ILE A 13 5.22 -10.88 -21.97
N LEU A 14 6.12 -9.98 -21.59
CA LEU A 14 7.38 -10.36 -20.96
C LEU A 14 7.14 -11.02 -19.59
N VAL A 15 6.24 -10.49 -18.77
CA VAL A 15 5.85 -11.12 -17.49
C VAL A 15 5.25 -12.50 -17.74
N PHE A 16 4.36 -12.63 -18.73
CA PHE A 16 3.72 -13.90 -19.04
C PHE A 16 4.69 -14.96 -19.55
N VAL A 17 5.62 -14.59 -20.43
CA VAL A 17 6.67 -15.48 -20.95
C VAL A 17 7.59 -15.93 -19.82
N LEU A 18 8.06 -15.01 -18.95
CA LEU A 18 8.90 -15.37 -17.82
C LEU A 18 8.19 -16.31 -16.85
N TYR A 19 6.91 -16.07 -16.58
CA TYR A 19 6.08 -16.96 -15.76
C TYR A 19 5.99 -18.36 -16.37
N LEU A 20 5.66 -18.47 -17.67
CA LEU A 20 5.58 -19.76 -18.36
C LEU A 20 6.91 -20.51 -18.36
N VAL A 21 8.00 -19.81 -18.68
CA VAL A 21 9.35 -20.40 -18.67
C VAL A 21 9.68 -20.95 -17.29
N ASN A 22 9.42 -20.20 -16.22
CA ASN A 22 9.61 -20.68 -14.85
C ASN A 22 8.71 -21.89 -14.54
N PHE A 23 7.44 -21.82 -14.92
CA PHE A 23 6.47 -22.89 -14.69
C PHE A 23 6.90 -24.22 -15.34
N PHE A 24 7.45 -24.17 -16.56
CA PHE A 24 7.92 -25.35 -17.29
C PHE A 24 9.29 -25.85 -16.80
N LEU A 25 10.20 -24.96 -16.40
CA LEU A 25 11.51 -25.34 -15.86
C LEU A 25 11.45 -25.85 -14.41
N SER A 26 10.44 -25.44 -13.64
CA SER A 26 10.34 -25.79 -12.22
C SER A 26 10.05 -27.27 -12.00
N LEU A 27 10.87 -27.92 -11.16
CA LEU A 27 10.61 -29.27 -10.66
C LEU A 27 9.59 -29.22 -9.51
N LYS A 28 8.38 -29.72 -9.78
CA LYS A 28 7.27 -29.72 -8.82
C LYS A 28 7.16 -31.07 -8.12
N LEU A 29 7.89 -31.21 -7.01
CA LEU A 29 7.69 -32.30 -6.06
C LEU A 29 6.53 -31.96 -5.12
N PHE A 30 5.53 -32.84 -5.06
CA PHE A 30 4.34 -32.70 -4.23
C PHE A 30 4.55 -33.33 -2.86
N ASP A 31 5.38 -32.70 -2.03
CA ASP A 31 5.58 -33.12 -0.65
C ASP A 31 4.62 -32.34 0.27
N TYR A 32 3.92 -33.04 1.16
CA TYR A 32 2.98 -32.41 2.10
C TYR A 32 3.66 -31.35 2.98
N THR A 33 4.87 -31.64 3.46
CA THR A 33 5.68 -30.72 4.28
C THR A 33 6.12 -29.47 3.53
N LYS A 34 6.26 -29.54 2.21
CA LYS A 34 6.58 -28.39 1.36
C LYS A 34 5.34 -27.53 1.08
N ASN A 35 4.17 -28.15 1.03
CA ASN A 35 2.90 -27.46 0.77
C ASN A 35 2.22 -26.95 2.05
N SER A 36 2.63 -27.41 3.24
CA SER A 36 2.16 -26.89 4.52
C SER A 36 2.75 -25.51 4.83
N SER A 37 2.02 -24.71 5.61
CA SER A 37 2.50 -23.43 6.12
C SER A 37 3.78 -23.61 6.95
N PHE A 38 4.76 -22.74 6.72
CA PHE A 38 6.01 -22.77 7.47
C PHE A 38 5.81 -22.20 8.88
N GLU A 39 5.89 -23.05 9.89
CA GLU A 39 5.92 -22.65 11.31
C GLU A 39 7.04 -23.40 12.04
N SER A 40 8.26 -23.34 11.49
CA SER A 40 9.45 -24.01 12.04
C SER A 40 9.27 -25.52 12.27
N GLY A 41 8.48 -26.20 11.44
CA GLY A 41 8.19 -27.64 11.54
C GLY A 41 7.04 -28.01 12.48
N PHE A 42 6.36 -27.03 13.08
CA PHE A 42 5.14 -27.23 13.86
C PHE A 42 3.90 -27.10 12.96
N GLU A 43 2.81 -27.75 13.36
CA GLU A 43 1.50 -27.48 12.78
C GLU A 43 1.06 -26.08 13.19
N SER A 44 0.49 -25.33 12.24
CA SER A 44 0.10 -23.94 12.51
C SER A 44 -1.01 -23.88 13.56
N ILE A 45 -0.70 -23.36 14.74
CA ILE A 45 -1.65 -23.26 15.85
C ILE A 45 -2.26 -21.86 15.80
N GLY A 46 -3.36 -21.71 15.07
CA GLY A 46 -4.10 -20.47 15.06
C GLY A 46 -5.07 -20.34 13.90
N LYS A 47 -6.10 -19.52 14.10
CA LYS A 47 -6.88 -18.98 12.98
C LYS A 47 -6.02 -17.90 12.31
N ILE A 48 -5.94 -17.95 10.98
CA ILE A 48 -5.25 -16.93 10.15
C ILE A 48 -5.77 -15.51 10.46
N HIS A 49 -7.03 -15.41 10.90
CA HIS A 49 -7.69 -14.15 11.28
C HIS A 49 -7.48 -13.82 12.76
N ASN A 50 -6.22 -13.64 13.17
CA ASN A 50 -5.96 -13.04 14.48
C ASN A 50 -6.25 -11.53 14.41
N SER A 51 -6.76 -10.95 15.49
CA SER A 51 -7.01 -9.50 15.54
C SER A 51 -5.68 -8.76 15.41
N PHE A 52 -5.50 -8.06 14.29
CA PHE A 52 -4.32 -7.24 14.04
C PHE A 52 -4.34 -6.00 14.93
N SER A 53 -3.17 -5.41 15.19
CA SER A 53 -3.09 -4.23 16.05
C SER A 53 -3.79 -3.03 15.40
N ILE A 54 -4.56 -2.29 16.22
CA ILE A 54 -5.32 -1.10 15.80
C ILE A 54 -4.39 0.01 15.26
N HIS A 55 -3.11 -0.02 15.63
CA HIS A 55 -2.10 0.93 15.16
C HIS A 55 -1.96 0.92 13.63
N PHE A 56 -1.98 -0.26 12.99
CA PHE A 56 -1.91 -0.34 11.53
C PHE A 56 -3.14 0.29 10.85
N PHE A 57 -4.30 0.17 11.50
CA PHE A 57 -5.53 0.79 10.99
C PHE A 57 -5.47 2.32 11.06
N ILE A 58 -4.92 2.89 12.15
CA ILE A 58 -4.77 4.34 12.30
C ILE A 58 -3.79 4.88 11.24
N ILE A 59 -2.68 4.20 11.01
CA ILE A 59 -1.72 4.58 9.96
C ILE A 59 -2.37 4.54 8.57
N MET A 60 -3.17 3.51 8.28
CA MET A 60 -3.92 3.42 7.02
C MET A 60 -4.90 4.58 6.85
N LEU A 61 -5.68 4.92 7.88
CA LEU A 61 -6.61 6.05 7.83
C LEU A 61 -5.88 7.37 7.56
N MET A 62 -4.76 7.60 8.22
CA MET A 62 -3.93 8.79 7.98
C MET A 62 -3.38 8.83 6.57
N PHE A 63 -2.93 7.70 6.03
CA PHE A 63 -2.48 7.62 4.64
C PHE A 63 -3.58 8.02 3.65
N VAL A 64 -4.83 7.56 3.83
CA VAL A 64 -5.95 7.93 2.96
C VAL A 64 -6.23 9.43 3.01
N ILE A 65 -6.15 10.05 4.19
CA ILE A 65 -6.36 11.50 4.34
C ILE A 65 -5.25 12.27 3.62
N PHE A 66 -3.98 11.90 3.80
CA PHE A 66 -2.85 12.55 3.14
C PHE A 66 -2.84 12.35 1.62
N ASP A 67 -3.28 11.20 1.11
CA ASP A 67 -3.35 10.94 -0.33
C ASP A 67 -4.33 11.90 -1.03
N LEU A 68 -5.45 12.23 -0.37
CA LEU A 68 -6.39 13.24 -0.87
C LEU A 68 -5.73 14.63 -1.00
N GLU A 69 -4.87 15.01 -0.07
CA GLU A 69 -4.14 16.28 -0.14
C GLU A 69 -3.17 16.34 -1.32
N VAL A 70 -2.51 15.23 -1.65
CA VAL A 70 -1.61 15.14 -2.80
C VAL A 70 -2.37 15.36 -4.11
N VAL A 71 -3.60 14.83 -4.22
CA VAL A 71 -4.47 15.14 -5.37
C VAL A 71 -4.82 16.63 -5.41
N MET A 72 -5.11 17.24 -4.26
CA MET A 72 -5.40 18.68 -4.18
C MET A 72 -4.18 19.57 -4.52
N LEU A 73 -2.95 19.12 -4.24
CA LEU A 73 -1.71 19.77 -4.66
C LEU A 73 -1.59 19.91 -6.18
N VAL A 74 -2.10 18.94 -6.95
CA VAL A 74 -2.14 19.06 -8.42
C VAL A 74 -3.10 20.17 -8.84
N GLY A 75 -4.24 20.31 -8.16
CA GLY A 75 -5.20 21.39 -8.38
C GLY A 75 -4.63 22.79 -8.08
N PHE A 76 -3.71 22.89 -7.13
CA PHE A 76 -3.04 24.16 -6.79
C PHE A 76 -2.30 24.77 -7.97
N LEU A 77 -1.67 23.95 -8.83
CA LEU A 77 -0.94 24.42 -10.01
C LEU A 77 -1.83 25.08 -11.07
N MET A 78 -3.13 24.75 -11.09
CA MET A 78 -4.10 25.24 -12.07
C MET A 78 -5.14 26.18 -11.46
N GLY A 79 -5.09 26.42 -10.15
CA GLY A 79 -6.14 27.11 -9.40
C GLY A 79 -6.01 28.63 -9.38
N ASN A 80 -7.15 29.31 -9.22
CA ASN A 80 -7.20 30.75 -8.94
C ASN A 80 -6.70 31.06 -7.52
N PHE A 81 -6.42 32.34 -7.21
CA PHE A 81 -6.03 32.80 -5.86
C PHE A 81 -6.94 32.29 -4.73
N MET A 82 -8.25 32.18 -4.97
CA MET A 82 -9.19 31.63 -3.99
C MET A 82 -8.95 30.13 -3.71
N PHE A 83 -8.57 29.37 -4.73
CA PHE A 83 -8.23 27.94 -4.60
C PHE A 83 -6.97 27.75 -3.75
N ILE A 84 -5.97 28.63 -3.95
CA ILE A 84 -4.73 28.65 -3.16
C ILE A 84 -5.03 28.85 -1.66
N ILE A 85 -5.90 29.80 -1.32
CA ILE A 85 -6.29 30.07 0.07
C ILE A 85 -6.99 28.85 0.68
N ASN A 86 -7.95 28.26 -0.03
CA ASN A 86 -8.65 27.06 0.43
C ASN A 86 -7.72 25.85 0.59
N PHE A 87 -6.74 25.69 -0.30
CA PHE A 87 -5.73 24.65 -0.21
C PHE A 87 -4.90 24.78 1.08
N PHE A 88 -4.38 25.98 1.37
CA PHE A 88 -3.62 26.21 2.60
C PHE A 88 -4.47 25.99 3.87
N LEU A 89 -5.74 26.39 3.87
CA LEU A 89 -6.64 26.13 5.01
C LEU A 89 -6.80 24.64 5.30
N ILE A 90 -6.99 23.83 4.25
CA ILE A 90 -7.12 22.37 4.38
C ILE A 90 -5.80 21.74 4.81
N LEU A 91 -4.68 22.16 4.23
CA LEU A 91 -3.34 21.69 4.60
C LEU A 91 -3.06 21.93 6.09
N PHE A 92 -3.36 23.13 6.59
CA PHE A 92 -3.20 23.44 8.02
C PHE A 92 -4.10 22.58 8.90
N PHE A 93 -5.35 22.32 8.48
CA PHE A 93 -6.27 21.47 9.22
C PHE A 93 -5.74 20.04 9.37
N VAL A 94 -5.23 19.45 8.29
CA VAL A 94 -4.70 18.08 8.32
C VAL A 94 -3.37 18.01 9.08
N LEU A 95 -2.47 18.98 8.91
CA LEU A 95 -1.22 19.05 9.69
C LEU A 95 -1.50 19.14 11.20
N PHE A 96 -2.54 19.89 11.59
CA PHE A 96 -2.96 19.95 12.99
C PHE A 96 -3.51 18.61 13.47
N GLY A 97 -4.33 17.93 12.66
CA GLY A 97 -4.81 16.58 12.94
C GLY A 97 -3.66 15.58 13.14
N PHE A 98 -2.66 15.62 12.26
CA PHE A 98 -1.46 14.79 12.38
C PHE A 98 -0.67 15.08 13.66
N TYR A 99 -0.47 16.36 13.99
CA TYR A 99 0.20 16.73 15.24
C TYR A 99 -0.56 16.21 16.47
N MET A 100 -1.88 16.30 16.48
CA MET A 100 -2.71 15.76 17.57
C MET A 100 -2.55 14.25 17.70
N GLU A 101 -2.60 13.50 16.61
CA GLU A 101 -2.42 12.04 16.65
C GLU A 101 -1.03 11.62 17.11
N TRP A 102 0.00 12.37 16.73
CA TRP A 102 1.35 12.16 17.22
C TRP A 102 1.45 12.44 18.72
N TYR A 103 0.86 13.54 19.19
CA TYR A 103 0.84 13.89 20.61
C TYR A 103 0.12 12.82 21.46
N PHE A 104 -0.95 12.22 20.94
CA PHE A 104 -1.63 11.09 21.60
C PHE A 104 -0.85 9.76 21.54
N GLY A 105 0.31 9.73 20.91
CA GLY A 105 1.16 8.54 20.83
C GLY A 105 0.59 7.42 19.95
N LYS A 106 -0.47 7.68 19.18
CA LYS A 106 -1.10 6.66 18.31
C LYS A 106 -0.22 6.24 17.14
N LEU A 107 0.72 7.10 16.76
CA LEU A 107 1.70 6.86 15.71
C LEU A 107 3.01 6.25 16.25
N MET A 108 3.18 6.18 17.58
CA MET A 108 4.38 5.66 18.19
C MET A 108 4.25 4.15 18.34
N TRP A 109 5.19 3.42 17.75
CA TRP A 109 5.30 1.99 18.02
C TRP A 109 6.11 1.79 19.30
N ILE A 110 5.45 1.38 20.38
CA ILE A 110 6.13 0.80 21.53
C ILE A 110 6.29 -0.69 21.21
N ILE A 111 7.55 -1.08 21.01
CA ILE A 111 7.97 -2.48 20.86
C ILE A 111 7.67 -3.25 22.15
#